data_AF-A0A3M0HFU2-F1
#
_entry.id   AF-A0A3M0HFU2-F1
#
_cell.length_a   1.000
_cell.length_b   1.000
_cell.length_c   1.000
_cell.angle_alpha   90.00
_cell.angle_beta   90.00
_cell.angle_gamma   90.00
#
_symmetry.space_group_name_H-M   'P 1'
#
loop_
_entity.id
_entity.type
_entity.pdbx_description
1 polymer ?
#
loop_
_entity_poly.entity_id
_entity_poly.type
_entity_poly.pdbx_seq_one_letter_code
_entity_poly.pdbx_strand_id
1 'polypeptide(L)'
;MESIGEPTPAEARTALDDIDRVQRAVRDTPWPVWLYPVNAVLLAASALTALLDSPASLLGVAAVIIAVNVITGYRMGTPWALPTNRGFLACVALSALCVALAQAVGNPSGPAGPVVLLAAAAASIYSIGSILHYRSTRR
;
A
#
# COMPACT_ATOMS: atom_id res chain seq x y z
N MET A 1 -38.70 -12.90 24.83
CA MET A 1 -37.66 -11.92 24.50
C MET A 1 -36.79 -11.78 25.72
N GLU A 2 -35.59 -12.37 25.72
CA GLU A 2 -34.62 -12.09 26.78
C GLU A 2 -34.24 -10.61 26.73
N SER A 3 -34.40 -9.92 27.86
CA SER A 3 -33.85 -8.60 28.07
C SER A 3 -32.34 -8.74 28.10
N ILE A 4 -31.67 -8.44 26.98
CA ILE A 4 -30.22 -8.34 26.96
C ILE A 4 -29.88 -7.13 27.85
N GLY A 5 -29.47 -7.39 29.09
CA GLY A 5 -29.06 -6.35 30.02
C GLY A 5 -27.95 -5.50 29.44
N GLU A 6 -27.91 -4.23 29.80
CA GLU A 6 -26.85 -3.32 29.35
C GLU A 6 -25.49 -3.87 29.81
N PRO A 7 -24.52 -4.06 28.89
CA PRO A 7 -23.25 -4.67 29.23
C PRO A 7 -22.50 -3.80 30.23
N THR A 8 -21.86 -4.45 31.21
CA THR A 8 -21.00 -3.75 32.15
C THR A 8 -19.82 -3.08 31.41
N PRO A 9 -19.20 -2.04 31.99
CA PRO A 9 -18.01 -1.43 31.39
C PRO A 9 -16.86 -2.41 31.12
N ALA A 10 -16.75 -3.49 31.91
CA ALA A 10 -15.75 -4.53 31.70
C ALA A 10 -16.08 -5.40 30.47
N GLU A 11 -17.33 -5.85 30.35
CA GLU A 11 -17.80 -6.62 29.19
C GLU A 11 -17.70 -5.81 27.89
N ALA A 12 -18.04 -4.52 27.94
CA ALA A 12 -17.88 -3.62 26.80
C ALA A 12 -16.41 -3.49 26.35
N ARG A 13 -15.46 -3.35 27.30
CA ARG A 13 -14.02 -3.31 26.97
C ARG A 13 -13.55 -4.62 26.34
N THR A 14 -13.91 -5.75 26.92
CA THR A 14 -13.54 -7.07 26.37
C THR A 14 -14.11 -7.27 24.97
N ALA A 15 -15.35 -6.86 24.70
CA ALA A 15 -15.95 -6.94 23.37
C ALA A 15 -15.21 -6.05 22.36
N LEU A 16 -14.81 -4.83 22.74
CA LEU A 16 -14.02 -3.94 21.87
C LEU A 16 -12.63 -4.50 21.57
N ASP A 17 -11.96 -5.07 22.58
CA ASP A 17 -10.65 -5.72 22.40
C ASP A 17 -10.74 -6.92 21.45
N ASP A 18 -11.83 -7.69 21.52
CA ASP A 18 -12.08 -8.80 20.60
C ASP A 18 -12.35 -8.32 19.17
N ILE A 19 -13.15 -7.27 19.00
CA ILE A 19 -13.39 -6.65 17.69
C ILE A 19 -12.07 -6.16 17.08
N ASP A 20 -11.22 -5.46 17.84
CA ASP A 20 -9.93 -4.98 17.35
C ASP A 20 -9.01 -6.15 16.96
N ARG A 21 -8.98 -7.22 17.77
CA ARG A 21 -8.25 -8.44 17.42
C ARG A 21 -8.74 -9.06 16.10
N VAL A 22 -10.05 -9.19 15.91
CA VAL A 22 -10.65 -9.72 14.67
C VAL A 22 -10.36 -8.82 13.48
N GLN A 23 -10.48 -7.50 13.63
CA GLN A 23 -10.14 -6.55 12.58
C GLN A 23 -8.68 -6.64 12.16
N ARG A 24 -7.75 -6.76 13.11
CA ARG A 24 -6.33 -6.96 12.81
C ARG A 24 -6.08 -8.26 12.07
N ALA A 25 -6.71 -9.36 12.48
CA ALA A 25 -6.60 -10.65 11.79
C ALA A 25 -7.04 -10.57 10.31
N VAL A 26 -8.12 -9.86 10.02
CA VAL A 26 -8.57 -9.61 8.65
C VAL A 26 -7.56 -8.75 7.88
N ARG A 27 -7.05 -7.69 8.50
CA ARG A 27 -6.12 -6.74 7.86
C ARG A 27 -4.75 -7.31 7.55
N ASP A 28 -4.29 -8.26 8.36
CA ASP A 28 -2.99 -8.91 8.21
C ASP A 28 -3.09 -10.23 7.42
N THR A 29 -4.15 -10.39 6.62
CA THR A 29 -4.27 -11.48 5.65
C THR A 29 -3.11 -11.41 4.64
N PRO A 30 -2.38 -12.51 4.40
CA PRO A 30 -1.29 -12.53 3.44
C PRO A 30 -1.75 -12.14 2.04
N TRP A 31 -1.02 -11.23 1.40
CA TRP A 31 -1.28 -10.89 0.00
C TRP A 31 -0.74 -11.96 -0.96
N PRO A 32 -1.32 -12.09 -2.16
CA PRO A 32 -0.71 -12.87 -3.23
C PRO A 32 0.72 -12.42 -3.50
N VAL A 33 1.66 -13.36 -3.56
CA VAL A 33 3.11 -13.07 -3.63
C VAL A 33 3.48 -12.21 -4.84
N TRP A 34 2.75 -12.36 -5.95
CA TRP A 34 2.98 -11.59 -7.16
C TRP A 34 2.59 -10.10 -7.02
N LEU A 35 1.71 -9.74 -6.08
CA LEU A 35 1.23 -8.37 -5.92
C LEU A 35 2.35 -7.42 -5.47
N TYR A 36 3.29 -7.92 -4.65
CA TYR A 36 4.42 -7.14 -4.17
C TYR A 36 5.34 -6.62 -5.30
N PRO A 37 5.91 -7.46 -6.18
CA PRO A 37 6.73 -6.98 -7.28
C PRO A 37 5.93 -6.15 -8.29
N VAL A 38 4.63 -6.45 -8.50
CA VAL A 38 3.78 -5.63 -9.38
C VAL A 38 3.64 -4.20 -8.85
N ASN A 39 3.32 -4.03 -7.57
CA ASN A 39 3.22 -2.69 -6.98
C ASN A 39 4.56 -1.95 -6.99
N ALA A 40 5.69 -2.64 -6.76
CA ALA A 40 7.02 -2.04 -6.88
C ALA A 40 7.27 -1.47 -8.28
N VAL A 41 6.96 -2.25 -9.33
CA VAL A 41 7.09 -1.83 -10.73
C VAL A 41 6.15 -0.68 -11.06
N LEU A 42 4.90 -0.73 -10.61
CA LEU A 42 3.93 0.34 -10.87
C LEU A 42 4.28 1.65 -10.17
N LEU A 43 4.93 1.61 -9.00
CA LEU A 43 5.45 2.79 -8.32
C LEU A 43 6.64 3.39 -9.09
N ALA A 44 7.57 2.56 -9.57
CA ALA A 44 8.64 3.04 -10.45
C ALA A 44 8.08 3.63 -11.76
N ALA A 45 7.10 2.97 -12.38
CA ALA A 45 6.43 3.47 -13.57
C ALA A 45 5.76 4.83 -13.30
N SER A 46 5.07 4.97 -12.15
CA SER A 46 4.47 6.23 -11.71
C SER A 46 5.51 7.35 -11.55
N ALA A 47 6.71 7.05 -11.05
CA ALA A 47 7.79 8.04 -10.97
C ALA A 47 8.32 8.42 -12.36
N LEU A 48 8.50 7.44 -13.25
CA LEU A 48 9.03 7.65 -14.60
C LEU A 48 8.08 8.45 -15.50
N THR A 49 6.77 8.52 -15.20
CA THR A 49 5.86 9.37 -15.98
C THR A 49 6.22 10.85 -15.95
N ALA A 50 7.04 11.29 -14.98
CA ALA A 50 7.52 12.66 -14.90
C ALA A 50 8.43 13.06 -16.09
N LEU A 51 8.91 12.07 -16.86
CA LEU A 51 9.69 12.28 -18.08
C LEU A 51 8.83 12.34 -19.36
N LEU A 52 7.50 12.19 -19.22
CA LEU A 52 6.57 12.20 -20.33
C LEU A 52 5.88 13.57 -20.42
N ASP A 53 5.66 14.06 -21.64
CA ASP A 53 4.91 15.30 -21.93
C ASP A 53 3.38 15.14 -21.77
N SER A 54 2.92 14.18 -20.95
CA SER A 54 1.49 13.88 -20.81
C SER A 54 1.11 13.57 -19.36
N PRO A 55 0.31 14.45 -18.70
CA PRO A 55 -0.21 14.19 -17.36
C PRO A 55 -1.18 13.00 -17.33
N ALA A 56 -1.78 12.64 -18.47
CA ALA A 56 -2.63 11.46 -18.59
C ALA A 56 -1.86 10.16 -18.30
N SER A 57 -0.54 10.14 -18.49
CA SER A 57 0.30 8.97 -18.20
C SER A 57 0.29 8.64 -16.71
N LEU A 58 0.44 9.65 -15.84
CA LEU A 58 0.39 9.45 -14.39
C LEU A 58 -0.99 8.95 -13.96
N LEU A 59 -2.06 9.55 -14.48
CA LEU A 59 -3.44 9.12 -14.21
C LEU A 59 -3.67 7.67 -14.67
N GLY A 60 -3.14 7.28 -15.82
CA GLY A 60 -3.23 5.92 -16.34
C GLY A 60 -2.55 4.91 -15.41
N VAL A 61 -1.32 5.17 -14.97
CA VAL A 61 -0.62 4.28 -14.04
C VAL A 61 -1.31 4.24 -12.67
N ALA A 62 -1.79 5.38 -12.16
CA ALA A 62 -2.55 5.44 -10.91
C ALA A 62 -3.84 4.61 -10.99
N ALA A 63 -4.58 4.68 -12.11
CA ALA A 63 -5.76 3.86 -12.34
C ALA A 63 -5.43 2.37 -12.36
N VAL A 64 -4.30 1.95 -12.95
CA VAL A 64 -3.83 0.56 -12.93
C VAL A 64 -3.48 0.11 -11.52
N ILE A 65 -2.79 0.93 -10.73
CA ILE A 65 -2.48 0.63 -9.31
C ILE A 65 -3.78 0.39 -8.55
N ILE A 66 -4.75 1.31 -8.66
CA ILE A 66 -6.03 1.20 -7.98
C ILE A 66 -6.75 -0.07 -8.42
N ALA A 67 -6.89 -0.31 -9.73
CA ALA A 67 -7.59 -1.46 -10.27
C ALA A 67 -6.98 -2.80 -9.78
N VAL A 68 -5.64 -2.94 -9.88
CA VAL A 68 -4.94 -4.16 -9.45
C VAL A 68 -5.17 -4.43 -7.96
N ASN A 69 -5.01 -3.41 -7.11
CA ASN A 69 -5.15 -3.58 -5.65
C ASN A 69 -6.61 -3.79 -5.24
N VAL A 70 -7.56 -3.06 -5.81
CA VAL A 70 -9.00 -3.20 -5.49
C VAL A 70 -9.53 -4.55 -5.95
N ILE A 71 -9.25 -4.98 -7.19
CA ILE A 71 -9.68 -6.29 -7.69
C ILE A 71 -9.08 -7.42 -6.86
N THR A 72 -7.80 -7.33 -6.51
CA THR A 72 -7.13 -8.34 -5.70
C THR A 72 -7.69 -8.37 -4.28
N GLY A 73 -7.90 -7.21 -3.67
CA GLY A 73 -8.50 -7.11 -2.34
C GLY A 73 -9.94 -7.65 -2.30
N TYR A 74 -10.75 -7.41 -3.34
CA TYR A 74 -12.08 -8.05 -3.46
C TYR A 74 -11.97 -9.58 -3.52
N ARG A 75 -11.01 -10.13 -4.28
CA ARG A 75 -10.76 -11.58 -4.34
C ARG A 75 -10.29 -12.18 -3.01
N MET A 76 -9.64 -11.37 -2.17
CA MET A 76 -9.22 -11.75 -0.82
C MET A 76 -10.30 -11.53 0.25
N GLY A 77 -11.41 -10.87 -0.09
CA GLY A 77 -12.44 -10.46 0.88
C GLY A 77 -12.08 -9.20 1.69
N THR A 78 -11.01 -8.50 1.34
CA THR A 78 -10.43 -7.38 2.10
C THR A 78 -10.05 -6.17 1.20
N PRO A 79 -10.98 -5.64 0.38
CA PRO A 79 -10.68 -4.63 -0.66
C PRO A 79 -10.04 -3.34 -0.16
N TRP A 80 -10.29 -2.98 1.11
CA TRP A 80 -9.84 -1.72 1.71
C TRP A 80 -9.00 -1.92 2.97
N ALA A 81 -8.55 -3.15 3.21
CA ALA A 81 -7.75 -3.43 4.40
C ALA A 81 -6.32 -2.90 4.24
N LEU A 82 -5.95 -1.95 5.10
CA LEU A 82 -4.57 -1.49 5.21
C LEU A 82 -3.82 -2.43 6.17
N PRO A 83 -2.63 -2.96 5.79
CA PRO A 83 -1.82 -3.75 6.71
C PRO A 83 -1.49 -3.01 8.00
N THR A 84 -1.29 -3.73 9.11
CA THR A 84 -0.96 -3.11 10.40
C THR A 84 0.55 -2.91 10.61
N ASN A 85 1.38 -3.59 9.81
CA ASN A 85 2.83 -3.54 9.91
C ASN A 85 3.38 -2.11 9.68
N ARG A 86 3.80 -1.45 10.76
CA ARG A 86 4.33 -0.07 10.72
C ARG A 86 5.56 0.08 9.82
N GLY A 87 6.42 -0.93 9.76
CA GLY A 87 7.61 -0.91 8.90
C GLY A 87 7.24 -0.93 7.42
N PHE A 88 6.25 -1.75 7.05
CA PHE A 88 5.70 -1.74 5.70
C PHE A 88 5.07 -0.39 5.36
N LEU A 89 4.20 0.14 6.22
CA LEU A 89 3.54 1.43 6.00
C LEU A 89 4.55 2.58 5.84
N ALA A 90 5.62 2.61 6.64
CA ALA A 90 6.69 3.58 6.49
C ALA A 90 7.39 3.47 5.13
N CYS A 91 7.68 2.24 4.66
CA CYS A 91 8.25 2.02 3.33
C CYS A 91 7.29 2.46 2.21
N VAL A 92 5.98 2.21 2.34
CA VAL A 92 4.97 2.68 1.38
C VAL A 92 4.97 4.22 1.31
N ALA A 93 4.97 4.90 2.46
CA ALA A 93 5.00 6.35 2.53
C ALA A 93 6.28 6.94 1.89
N LEU A 94 7.44 6.35 2.19
CA LEU A 94 8.72 6.77 1.58
C LEU A 94 8.74 6.52 0.07
N SER A 95 8.19 5.41 -0.40
CA SER A 95 8.09 5.11 -1.83
C SER A 95 7.19 6.12 -2.54
N ALA A 96 6.05 6.48 -1.94
CA ALA A 96 5.16 7.52 -2.45
C ALA A 96 5.84 8.91 -2.45
N LEU A 97 6.65 9.22 -1.44
CA LEU A 97 7.45 10.45 -1.42
C LEU A 97 8.46 10.49 -2.57
N CYS A 98 9.14 9.38 -2.87
CA CYS A 98 10.03 9.31 -4.04
C CYS A 98 9.28 9.58 -5.35
N VAL A 99 8.07 9.03 -5.52
CA VAL A 99 7.22 9.31 -6.69
C VAL A 99 6.85 10.80 -6.75
N ALA A 100 6.42 11.40 -5.63
CA ALA A 100 6.07 12.82 -5.59
C ALA A 100 7.27 13.73 -5.92
N LEU A 101 8.45 13.42 -5.38
CA LEU A 101 9.68 14.13 -5.70
C LEU A 101 10.07 13.97 -7.17
N ALA A 102 9.88 12.79 -7.76
CA ALA A 102 10.14 12.57 -9.18
C ALA A 102 9.25 13.45 -10.05
N GLN A 103 7.98 13.59 -9.71
CA GLN A 103 7.05 14.50 -10.40
C GLN A 103 7.45 15.97 -10.20
N ALA A 104 7.96 16.35 -9.03
CA ALA A 104 8.35 17.73 -8.74
C ALA A 104 9.63 18.19 -9.47
N VAL A 105 10.60 17.27 -9.65
CA VAL A 105 11.87 17.58 -10.32
C VAL A 105 11.90 17.16 -11.80
N GLY A 106 10.87 16.43 -12.25
CA GLY A 106 10.78 15.91 -13.59
C GLY A 106 10.65 17.01 -14.63
N ASN A 107 11.44 16.88 -15.70
CA ASN A 107 11.37 17.74 -16.87
C ASN A 107 11.57 16.85 -18.11
N PRO A 108 10.58 16.73 -19.01
CA PRO A 108 10.67 15.90 -20.22
C PRO A 108 11.85 16.28 -21.14
N SER A 109 12.25 17.55 -21.14
CA SER A 109 13.42 18.04 -21.89
C SER A 109 14.71 18.11 -21.06
N GLY A 110 14.66 17.69 -19.79
CA GLY A 110 15.77 17.77 -18.85
C GLY A 110 16.53 16.45 -18.67
N PRO A 111 17.56 16.44 -17.81
CA PRO A 111 18.28 15.22 -17.47
C PRO A 111 17.38 14.19 -16.78
N ALA A 112 17.30 12.97 -17.34
CA ALA A 112 16.47 11.90 -16.78
C ALA A 112 17.03 11.27 -15.50
N GLY A 113 18.34 11.46 -15.22
CA GLY A 113 19.06 10.80 -14.12
C GLY A 113 18.39 10.90 -12.75
N PRO A 114 18.03 12.11 -12.26
CA PRO A 114 17.36 12.27 -10.97
C PRO A 114 16.03 11.51 -10.87
N VAL A 115 15.21 11.55 -11.92
CA VAL A 115 13.91 10.84 -11.96
C VAL A 115 14.12 9.32 -11.96
N VAL A 116 15.08 8.82 -12.72
CA VAL A 116 15.42 7.39 -12.76
C VAL A 116 15.91 6.90 -11.39
N LEU A 117 16.74 7.68 -10.70
CA LEU A 117 17.20 7.36 -9.34
C LEU A 117 16.03 7.31 -8.35
N LEU A 118 15.12 8.28 -8.41
CA LEU A 118 13.92 8.30 -7.56
C LEU A 118 12.97 7.14 -7.85
N ALA A 119 12.81 6.75 -9.13
CA ALA A 119 12.02 5.58 -9.52
C ALA A 119 12.64 4.27 -8.98
N ALA A 120 13.96 4.12 -9.11
CA ALA A 120 14.68 2.97 -8.57
C ALA A 120 14.58 2.91 -7.03
N ALA A 121 14.69 4.06 -6.37
CA ALA A 121 14.51 4.17 -4.92
C ALA A 121 13.09 3.79 -4.49
N ALA A 122 12.06 4.29 -5.17
CA ALA A 122 10.66 3.95 -4.89
C ALA A 122 10.41 2.44 -4.96
N ALA A 123 10.84 1.78 -6.03
CA ALA A 123 10.70 0.33 -6.17
C ALA A 123 11.49 -0.44 -5.11
N SER A 124 12.72 -0.01 -4.80
CA SER A 124 13.59 -0.69 -3.83
C SER A 124 13.04 -0.58 -2.40
N ILE A 125 12.62 0.61 -1.99
CA ILE A 125 12.03 0.85 -0.67
C ILE A 125 10.73 0.05 -0.52
N TYR A 126 9.86 0.08 -1.53
CA TYR A 126 8.63 -0.70 -1.51
C TYR A 126 8.91 -2.21 -1.40
N SER A 127 9.93 -2.71 -2.12
CA SER A 127 10.34 -4.11 -2.08
C SER A 127 10.86 -4.51 -0.69
N ILE A 128 11.65 -3.66 -0.03
CA ILE A 128 12.08 -3.88 1.36
C ILE A 128 10.87 -3.97 2.29
N GLY A 129 9.94 -3.01 2.18
CA GLY A 129 8.68 -3.06 2.94
C GLY A 129 7.88 -4.33 2.68
N SER A 130 7.81 -4.77 1.42
CA SER A 130 7.11 -5.98 1.00
C SER A 130 7.64 -7.22 1.70
N ILE A 131 8.97 -7.33 1.87
CA ILE A 131 9.60 -8.41 2.62
C ILE A 131 9.19 -8.36 4.09
N LEU A 132 9.13 -7.16 4.70
CA LEU A 132 8.68 -7.00 6.09
C LEU A 132 7.22 -7.44 6.28
N HIS A 133 6.33 -7.02 5.37
CA HIS A 133 4.92 -7.41 5.40
C HIS A 133 4.71 -8.90 5.17
N TYR A 134 5.38 -9.47 4.17
CA TYR A 134 5.31 -10.89 3.88
C TYR A 134 5.77 -11.74 5.08
N ARG A 135 6.81 -11.30 5.78
CA ARG A 135 7.30 -11.97 7.00
C ARG A 135 6.35 -11.79 8.18
N SER A 136 5.67 -10.66 8.34
CA SER A 136 4.76 -10.44 9.46
C SER A 136 3.46 -11.23 9.35
N THR A 137 3.03 -11.57 8.14
CA THR A 137 1.78 -12.31 7.89
C THR A 137 1.97 -13.83 7.88
N ARG A 138 3.20 -14.33 8.07
CA ARG A 138 3.55 -15.76 8.07
C ARG A 138 4.25 -16.24 9.34
N ARG A 139 4.27 -15.41 10.39
CA ARG A 139 4.67 -15.82 11.74
C ARG A 139 3.45 -16.26 12.51
#